data_AF-A0A0J1I7J0-F1
#
_entry.id   AF-A0A0J1I7J0-F1
#
_cell.length_a   1.000
_cell.length_b   1.000
_cell.length_c   1.000
_cell.angle_alpha   90.00
_cell.angle_beta   90.00
_cell.angle_gamma   90.00
#
_symmetry.space_group_name_H-M   'P 1'
#
loop_
_entity.id
_entity.type
_entity.pdbx_description
1 polymer ?
#
loop_
_entity_poly.entity_id
_entity_poly.type
_entity_poly.pdbx_seq_one_letter_code
_entity_poly.pdbx_strand_id
1 'polypeptide(L)' 'MQVPLNGKIIEVNKELLYQPKKINEDCYGSGWLALIEPSDLAGELGQLMNAEQAAAWVKEEMARHTPKG' A
#
# COMPACT_ATOMS: atom_id res chain seq x y z
N MET A 1 -4.02 1.24 10.61
CA MET A 1 -3.94 0.69 9.24
C MET A 1 -5.23 1.07 8.53
N GLN A 2 -5.15 1.75 7.38
CA GLN A 2 -6.29 2.03 6.52
C GLN A 2 -6.21 1.14 5.28
N VAL A 3 -7.36 0.67 4.80
CA VAL A 3 -7.48 -0.13 3.58
C VAL A 3 -7.87 0.82 2.44
N PRO A 4 -7.24 0.74 1.26
CA PRO A 4 -7.44 1.72 0.20
C PRO A 4 -8.79 1.59 -0.54
N LEU A 5 -9.51 0.48 -0.38
CA LEU A 5 -10.77 0.18 -1.06
C LEU A 5 -11.71 -0.59 -0.13
N ASN A 6 -13.01 -0.45 -0.36
CA ASN A 6 -14.02 -1.24 0.31
C ASN A 6 -14.10 -2.63 -0.33
N GLY A 7 -14.24 -3.67 0.51
CA GLY A 7 -14.28 -5.03 0.02
C GLY A 7 -14.19 -6.08 1.10
N LYS A 8 -14.13 -7.32 0.66
CA LYS A 8 -13.97 -8.50 1.52
C LYS A 8 -12.54 -9.01 1.44
N ILE A 9 -11.91 -9.24 2.58
CA ILE A 9 -10.61 -9.95 2.63
C ILE A 9 -10.87 -11.41 2.27
N ILE A 10 -10.23 -11.89 1.20
CA ILE A 10 -10.33 -13.28 0.75
C ILE A 10 -9.09 -14.09 1.14
N GLU A 11 -7.94 -13.43 1.34
CA GLU A 11 -6.71 -14.08 1.77
C GLU A 11 -5.83 -13.12 2.57
N VAL A 12 -5.02 -13.68 3.48
CA VAL A 12 -3.98 -12.97 4.22
C VAL A 12 -2.67 -13.73 4.11
N ASN A 13 -1.56 -13.01 3.97
CA ASN A 13 -0.25 -13.63 3.87
C ASN A 13 0.22 -14.13 5.24
N LYS A 14 -0.07 -15.40 5.54
CA LYS A 14 0.33 -16.04 6.79
C LYS A 14 1.85 -16.20 6.93
N GLU A 15 2.61 -16.13 5.84
CA GLU A 15 4.08 -16.24 5.89
C GLU A 15 4.70 -15.08 6.68
N LEU A 16 4.12 -13.89 6.60
CA LEU A 16 4.62 -12.70 7.30
C LEU A 16 4.53 -12.81 8.83
N LEU A 17 3.72 -13.72 9.37
CA LEU A 17 3.69 -14.01 10.81
C LEU A 17 4.98 -14.68 11.29
N TYR A 18 5.63 -15.44 10.42
CA TYR A 18 6.86 -16.16 10.71
C TYR A 18 8.09 -15.47 10.13
N GLN A 19 7.92 -14.74 9.02
CA GLN A 19 8.99 -14.07 8.29
C GLN A 19 8.63 -12.60 8.01
N PRO A 20 8.51 -11.75 9.06
CA PRO A 20 8.08 -10.36 8.90
C PRO A 20 9.06 -9.52 8.06
N LYS A 21 10.33 -9.93 7.94
CA LYS A 21 11.34 -9.20 7.14
C LYS A 21 11.02 -9.15 5.65
N LYS A 22 10.25 -10.12 5.13
CA LYS A 22 9.90 -10.18 3.70
C LYS A 22 9.19 -8.92 3.21
N ILE A 23 8.41 -8.26 4.07
CA ILE A 23 7.73 -7.00 3.71
C ILE A 23 8.72 -5.89 3.33
N ASN A 24 9.91 -5.90 3.93
CA ASN A 24 10.95 -4.90 3.65
C ASN A 24 11.83 -5.31 2.46
N GLU A 25 12.03 -6.61 2.25
CA GLU A 25 12.89 -7.16 1.20
C GLU A 25 12.18 -7.16 -0.16
N ASP A 26 10.87 -7.43 -0.19
CA ASP A 26 10.08 -7.55 -1.42
C ASP A 26 8.60 -7.19 -1.17
N CYS A 27 8.33 -5.89 -1.02
CA CYS A 27 7.02 -5.36 -0.60
C CYS A 27 5.88 -5.58 -1.61
N TYR A 28 6.18 -5.83 -2.88
CA TYR A 28 5.19 -6.07 -3.95
C TYR A 28 5.12 -7.51 -4.42
N GLY A 29 6.14 -8.34 -4.15
CA GLY A 29 6.13 -9.77 -4.41
C GLY A 29 5.73 -10.55 -3.15
N SER A 30 6.69 -11.23 -2.52
CA SER A 30 6.44 -12.12 -1.38
C SER A 30 5.96 -11.41 -0.10
N GLY A 31 6.10 -10.09 -0.03
CA GLY A 31 5.70 -9.25 1.09
C GLY A 31 4.26 -8.72 1.07
N TRP A 32 3.38 -9.21 0.18
CA TRP A 32 1.98 -8.79 0.14
C TRP A 32 1.25 -9.06 1.46
N LEU A 33 0.27 -8.22 1.82
CA LEU A 33 -0.43 -8.31 3.12
C LEU A 33 -1.75 -9.10 3.05
N ALA A 34 -2.63 -8.72 2.11
CA ALA A 34 -3.96 -9.30 1.96
C ALA A 34 -4.42 -9.25 0.49
N LEU A 35 -5.24 -10.22 0.10
CA LEU A 35 -6.03 -10.17 -1.13
C LEU A 35 -7.45 -9.75 -0.77
N ILE A 36 -7.98 -8.80 -1.53
CA ILE A 36 -9.29 -8.20 -1.29
C ILE A 36 -10.13 -8.40 -2.56
N GLU A 37 -11.36 -8.89 -2.37
CA GLU A 37 -12.43 -8.83 -3.36
C GLU A 37 -13.14 -7.47 -3.21
N PRO A 38 -12.91 -6.51 -4.13
CA PRO A 38 -13.43 -5.15 -3.99
C PRO A 38 -14.96 -5.13 -4.19
N SER A 39 -15.65 -4.27 -3.44
CA SER A 39 -17.10 -4.08 -3.61
C SER A 39 -17.46 -3.20 -4.81
N ASP A 40 -16.62 -2.22 -5.15
CA ASP A 40 -16.74 -1.38 -6.35
C ASP A 40 -15.36 -0.98 -6.88
N LEU A 41 -14.72 -1.89 -7.62
CA LEU A 41 -13.37 -1.64 -8.14
C LEU A 41 -13.35 -0.47 -9.14
N ALA A 42 -14.35 -0.38 -10.02
CA ALA A 42 -14.37 0.63 -11.08
C ALA A 42 -14.58 2.04 -10.53
N GLY A 43 -15.46 2.20 -9.54
CA GLY A 43 -15.74 3.49 -8.90
C GLY A 43 -14.64 3.97 -7.97
N GLU A 44 -13.92 3.06 -7.31
CA GLU A 44 -12.90 3.42 -6.30
C GLU A 44 -11.49 3.57 -6.90
N LEU A 45 -11.16 2.89 -8.01
CA LEU A 45 -9.83 3.00 -8.63
C LEU A 45 -9.45 4.43 -9.02
N GLY A 46 -10.41 5.22 -9.50
CA GLY A 46 -10.18 6.61 -9.88
C GLY A 46 -9.85 7.54 -8.72
N GLN A 47 -10.07 7.11 -7.47
CA GLN A 47 -9.78 7.88 -6.25
C GLN A 47 -8.36 7.64 -5.73
N LEU A 48 -7.68 6.61 -6.24
CA LEU A 48 -6.33 6.24 -5.82
C LEU A 48 -5.27 7.00 -6.60
N MET A 49 -4.13 7.22 -5.96
CA MET A 49 -2.96 7.77 -6.65
C MET A 49 -2.37 6.71 -7.58
N ASN A 50 -2.06 7.11 -8.81
CA ASN A 50 -1.17 6.36 -9.67
C ASN A 50 0.31 6.52 -9.23
N ALA A 51 1.22 5.79 -9.89
CA ALA A 51 2.64 5.79 -9.53
C ALA A 51 3.29 7.19 -9.61
N GLU A 52 2.94 8.00 -10.60
CA GLU A 52 3.49 9.34 -10.78
C GLU A 52 3.01 10.30 -9.70
N GLN A 53 1.70 10.27 -9.39
CA GLN A 53 1.08 11.06 -8.33
C GLN A 53 1.67 10.71 -6.96
N ALA A 54 1.82 9.41 -6.66
CA ALA A 54 2.41 8.96 -5.40
C ALA A 54 3.88 9.40 -5.28
N ALA A 55 4.68 9.28 -6.34
CA ALA A 55 6.07 9.71 -6.32
C ALA A 55 6.23 11.23 -6.14
N ALA A 56 5.35 12.03 -6.73
CA ALA A 56 5.32 13.47 -6.53
C ALA A 56 4.96 13.82 -5.08
N TRP A 57 3.89 13.22 -4.54
CA TRP A 57 3.45 13.44 -3.17
C TRP A 57 4.54 13.07 -2.14
N VAL A 58 5.22 11.94 -2.30
CA VAL A 58 6.33 11.54 -1.40
C VAL A 58 7.46 12.58 -1.41
N LYS A 59 7.86 13.08 -2.58
CA LYS A 59 8.91 14.11 -2.68
C LYS A 59 8.51 15.39 -1.96
N GLU A 60 7.27 15.82 -2.13
CA GLU A 60 6.74 17.00 -1.44
C GLU A 60 6.68 16.80 0.07
N GLU A 61 6.24 15.64 0.55
CA GLU A 61 6.20 15.33 1.99
C GLU A 61 7.59 15.33 2.61
N MET A 62 8.57 14.74 1.91
CA MET A 62 9.96 14.76 2.32
C MET A 62 10.47 16.20 2.42
N ALA A 63 10.16 17.06 1.45
CA ALA A 63 10.55 18.48 1.47
C ALA A 63 9.89 19.26 2.62
N ARG A 64 8.62 18.96 2.96
CA ARG A 64 7.91 19.58 4.09
C ARG A 64 8.57 19.27 5.43
N HIS A 65 9.10 18.06 5.60
CA HIS A 65 9.58 17.55 6.89
C HIS A 65 11.10 17.35 6.94
N THR A 66 11.84 17.80 5.92
CA THR A 66 13.29 17.85 5.99
C THR A 66 13.67 18.83 7.11
N PRO A 67 14.45 18.42 8.12
CA PRO A 67 14.94 19.34 9.13
C PRO A 67 15.71 20.45 8.42
N LYS A 68 15.18 21.68 8.46
CA LYS A 68 16.02 22.85 8.24
C LYS A 68 16.93 22.89 9.47
N GLY A 69 18.23 22.73 9.24
CA GLY A 69 19.24 22.66 10.31
C GLY A 69 19.14 23.79 11.31
#